data_AF-A0A1G1LTI2-F1
#
_entry.id   AF-A0A1G1LTI2-F1
#
_cell.length_a   1.000
_cell.length_b   1.000
_cell.length_c   1.000
_cell.angle_alpha   90.00
_cell.angle_beta   90.00
_cell.angle_gamma   90.00
#
_symmetry.space_group_name_H-M   'P 1'
#
loop_
_entity.id
_entity.type
_entity.pdbx_description
1 polymer ?
#
loop_
_entity_poly.entity_id
_entity_poly.type
_entity_poly.pdbx_seq_one_letter_code
_entity_poly.pdbx_strand_id
1 'polypeptide(L)'
;MQIAVEVEERQVARARDTVGFEAWLTRLLSTLPDAERSDYESRACDLFVQHLCALKLDLAIDAGLQQENSRVSAEAFMKELDAAVPKHKGRLFANILAELDLAGYAG
;
A
#
# COMPACT_ATOMS: atom_id res chain seq x y z
N MET A 1 3.98 2.42 -22.24
CA MET A 1 2.61 2.83 -21.89
C MET A 1 2.58 3.04 -20.38
N GLN A 2 2.05 4.16 -19.91
CA GLN A 2 1.91 4.47 -18.49
C GLN A 2 0.42 4.59 -18.17
N ILE A 3 -0.05 3.88 -17.14
CA ILE A 3 -1.42 3.98 -16.63
C ILE A 3 -1.36 4.81 -15.36
N ALA A 4 -2.07 5.93 -15.32
CA ALA A 4 -2.22 6.72 -14.11
C ALA A 4 -3.21 6.04 -13.17
N VAL A 5 -2.83 5.78 -11.93
CA VAL A 5 -3.71 5.23 -10.90
C VAL A 5 -3.93 6.27 -9.83
N GLU A 6 -5.19 6.55 -9.55
CA GLU A 6 -5.55 7.54 -8.55
C GLU A 6 -6.12 6.87 -7.31
N VAL A 7 -5.61 7.31 -6.16
CA VAL A 7 -6.12 6.94 -4.86
C VAL A 7 -6.21 8.23 -4.05
N GLU A 8 -7.38 8.50 -3.49
CA GLU A 8 -7.60 9.66 -2.63
C GLU A 8 -7.09 9.39 -1.21
N GLU A 9 -6.71 10.45 -0.48
CA GLU A 9 -6.26 10.36 0.90
C GLU A 9 -7.24 9.60 1.81
N ARG A 10 -8.55 9.79 1.62
CA ARG A 10 -9.58 9.05 2.38
C ARG A 10 -9.57 7.55 2.12
N GLN A 11 -9.15 7.12 0.93
CA GLN A 11 -9.02 5.70 0.58
C GLN A 11 -7.76 5.12 1.23
N VAL A 12 -6.66 5.88 1.20
CA VAL A 12 -5.42 5.53 1.92
C VAL A 12 -5.70 5.37 3.41
N ALA A 13 -6.34 6.36 4.04
CA ALA A 13 -6.67 6.32 5.46
C ALA A 13 -7.52 5.09 5.83
N ARG A 14 -8.59 4.80 5.08
CA ARG A 14 -9.41 3.60 5.31
C ARG A 14 -8.62 2.31 5.14
N ALA A 15 -7.77 2.23 4.12
CA ALA A 15 -6.93 1.05 3.90
C ALA A 15 -5.95 0.85 5.07
N ARG A 16 -5.32 1.93 5.55
CA ARG A 16 -4.41 1.92 6.70
C ARG A 16 -5.11 1.43 7.96
N ASP A 17 -6.28 1.99 8.27
CA ASP A 17 -7.13 1.57 9.39
C ASP A 17 -7.49 0.07 9.28
N THR A 18 -7.92 -0.36 8.09
CA THR A 18 -8.36 -1.74 7.82
C THR A 18 -7.25 -2.76 8.09
N VAL A 19 -5.99 -2.43 7.80
CA VAL A 19 -4.86 -3.33 8.04
C VAL A 19 -4.12 -3.06 9.36
N GLY A 20 -4.45 -1.98 10.07
CA GLY A 20 -3.76 -1.54 11.27
C GLY A 20 -2.31 -1.10 10.98
N PHE A 21 -2.13 -0.31 9.92
CA PHE A 21 -0.81 0.10 9.43
C PHE A 21 -0.01 0.88 10.48
N GLU A 22 -0.63 1.83 11.18
CA GLU A 22 0.00 2.70 12.17
C GLU A 22 0.52 1.90 13.37
N ALA A 23 -0.28 0.96 13.86
CA ALA A 23 0.10 0.07 14.96
C ALA A 23 1.26 -0.85 14.55
N TRP A 24 1.22 -1.37 13.33
CA TRP A 24 2.30 -2.18 12.77
C TRP A 24 3.59 -1.36 12.59
N LEU A 25 3.51 -0.17 12.00
CA LEU A 25 4.65 0.70 11.74
C LEU A 25 5.29 1.17 13.05
N THR A 26 4.48 1.57 14.03
CA THR A 26 4.98 1.95 15.37
C THR A 26 5.77 0.81 16.00
N ARG A 27 5.27 -0.42 15.91
CA ARG A 27 5.98 -1.61 16.42
C ARG A 27 7.28 -1.85 15.66
N LEU A 28 7.28 -1.76 14.33
CA LEU A 28 8.48 -1.90 13.51
C LEU A 28 9.54 -0.87 13.92
N LEU A 29 9.17 0.41 13.93
CA LEU A 29 10.09 1.51 14.26
C LEU A 29 10.67 1.37 15.66
N SER A 30 9.90 0.85 16.63
CA SER A 30 10.39 0.61 18.00
C SER A 30 11.59 -0.35 18.08
N THR A 31 11.80 -1.19 17.06
CA THR A 31 12.93 -2.13 16.97
C THR A 31 14.17 -1.54 16.31
N LEU A 32 14.07 -0.32 15.77
CA LEU A 32 15.13 0.37 15.03
C LEU A 32 15.78 1.49 15.86
N PRO A 33 17.02 1.89 15.56
CA PRO A 33 17.67 3.04 16.18
C PRO A 33 16.89 4.35 15.94
N ASP A 34 16.77 5.19 16.98
CA ASP A 34 16.00 6.46 16.93
C ASP A 34 16.40 7.36 15.76
N ALA A 35 17.70 7.40 15.43
CA ALA A 35 18.26 8.26 14.40
C ALA A 35 17.71 7.99 12.99
N GLU A 36 17.25 6.76 12.72
CA GLU A 36 16.79 6.35 11.38
C GLU A 36 15.25 6.24 11.29
N ARG A 37 14.54 6.33 12.43
CA ARG A 37 13.09 6.05 12.48
C ARG A 37 12.27 6.96 11.57
N SER A 38 12.59 8.26 11.54
CA SER A 38 11.85 9.22 10.72
C SER A 38 11.97 8.91 9.22
N ASP A 39 13.14 8.45 8.78
CA ASP A 39 13.37 8.11 7.37
C ASP A 39 12.60 6.85 6.98
N TYR A 40 12.62 5.81 7.84
CA TYR A 40 11.82 4.61 7.63
C TYR A 40 10.31 4.88 7.68
N GLU A 41 9.85 5.76 8.58
CA GLU A 41 8.44 6.14 8.69
C GLU A 41 7.93 6.78 7.39
N SER A 42 8.68 7.77 6.88
CA SER A 42 8.35 8.45 5.63
C SER A 42 8.30 7.46 4.46
N ARG A 43 9.33 6.63 4.31
CA ARG A 43 9.39 5.62 3.24
C ARG A 43 8.28 4.58 3.37
N ALA A 44 7.96 4.12 4.58
CA ALA A 44 6.88 3.16 4.78
C ALA A 44 5.52 3.75 4.35
N CYS A 45 5.28 5.02 4.65
CA CYS A 45 4.07 5.73 4.24
C CYS A 45 3.94 5.82 2.72
N ASP A 46 5.03 6.14 2.01
CA ASP A 46 5.07 6.20 0.56
C ASP A 46 4.86 4.82 -0.08
N LEU A 47 5.58 3.80 0.42
CA LEU A 47 5.46 2.42 -0.04
C LEU A 47 4.04 1.87 0.14
N PHE A 48 3.38 2.22 1.24
CA PHE A 48 1.99 1.84 1.45
C PHE A 48 1.08 2.37 0.33
N VAL A 49 1.22 3.65 -0.03
CA VAL A 49 0.43 4.26 -1.11
C VAL A 49 0.76 3.62 -2.45
N GLN A 50 2.04 3.38 -2.74
CA GLN A 50 2.48 2.72 -3.98
C GLN A 50 1.89 1.32 -4.14
N HIS A 51 1.95 0.49 -3.09
CA HIS A 51 1.36 -0.84 -3.14
C HIS A 51 -0.17 -0.82 -3.22
N LEU A 52 -0.82 0.17 -2.60
CA LEU A 52 -2.26 0.34 -2.71
C LEU A 52 -2.66 0.70 -4.16
N CYS A 53 -1.90 1.58 -4.82
CA CYS A 53 -2.06 1.89 -6.24
C CYS A 53 -1.81 0.65 -7.12
N ALA A 54 -0.77 -0.14 -6.83
CA ALA A 54 -0.50 -1.38 -7.56
C ALA A 54 -1.64 -2.38 -7.43
N LEU A 55 -2.16 -2.59 -6.21
CA LEU A 55 -3.30 -3.48 -5.99
C LEU A 55 -4.56 -3.01 -6.74
N LYS A 56 -4.80 -1.70 -6.80
CA LYS A 56 -5.90 -1.13 -7.57
C LYS A 56 -5.73 -1.34 -9.07
N LEU A 57 -4.50 -1.22 -9.57
CA LEU A 57 -4.19 -1.51 -10.97
C LEU A 57 -4.41 -2.98 -11.30
N ASP A 58 -3.96 -3.89 -10.44
CA ASP A 58 -4.17 -5.33 -10.61
C ASP A 58 -5.66 -5.67 -10.70
N LEU A 59 -6.48 -5.09 -9.81
CA LEU A 59 -7.95 -5.25 -9.86
C LEU A 59 -8.55 -4.75 -11.18
N ALA A 60 -8.03 -3.63 -11.70
CA ALA A 60 -8.49 -3.10 -12.98
C ALA A 60 -8.09 -4.01 -14.15
N ILE A 61 -6.86 -4.53 -14.15
CA ILE A 61 -6.36 -5.48 -15.16
C ILE A 61 -7.21 -6.76 -15.14
N ASP A 62 -7.48 -7.32 -13.96
CA ASP A 62 -8.29 -8.52 -13.80
C ASP A 62 -9.75 -8.31 -14.25
N ALA A 63 -10.27 -7.09 -14.09
CA ALA A 63 -11.60 -6.70 -14.60
C ALA A 63 -11.63 -6.41 -16.11
N GLY A 64 -10.51 -6.58 -16.81
CA GLY A 64 -10.43 -6.42 -18.26
C GLY A 64 -10.21 -4.98 -18.72
N LEU A 65 -9.50 -4.16 -17.94
CA LEU A 65 -9.08 -2.81 -18.35
C LEU A 65 -8.50 -2.86 -19.78
N GLN A 66 -9.24 -2.27 -20.72
CA GLN A 66 -8.79 -2.13 -22.10
C GLN A 66 -7.58 -1.19 -22.14
N GLN A 67 -6.58 -1.51 -22.97
CA GLN A 67 -5.33 -0.74 -23.08
C GLN A 67 -5.54 0.74 -23.45
N GLU A 68 -6.72 1.12 -23.94
CA GLU A 68 -7.09 2.51 -24.23
C GLU A 68 -7.33 3.35 -22.96
N ASN A 69 -7.56 2.71 -21.82
CA ASN A 69 -7.73 3.41 -20.54
C ASN A 69 -6.36 3.77 -19.95
N SER A 70 -5.91 4.99 -20.21
CA SER A 70 -4.69 5.56 -19.65
C SER A 70 -4.80 5.92 -18.15
N ARG A 71 -5.97 5.73 -17.54
CA ARG A 71 -6.24 6.12 -16.14
C ARG A 71 -7.22 5.18 -15.46
N VAL A 72 -6.90 4.82 -14.21
CA VAL A 72 -7.83 4.24 -13.23
C VAL A 72 -8.19 5.34 -12.25
N SER A 73 -9.40 5.90 -12.36
CA SER A 73 -9.83 7.02 -11.52
C SER A 73 -9.99 6.62 -10.06
N ALA A 74 -10.02 7.60 -9.16
CA ALA A 74 -10.22 7.37 -7.73
C ALA A 74 -11.49 6.55 -7.42
N GLU A 75 -12.59 6.81 -8.14
CA GLU A 75 -13.90 6.21 -7.93
C GLU A 75 -14.02 4.78 -8.47
N ALA A 76 -13.14 4.40 -9.40
CA ALA A 76 -13.11 3.05 -9.95
C ALA A 76 -12.61 2.05 -8.89
N PHE A 77 -13.20 0.85 -8.87
CA PHE A 77 -12.76 -0.29 -8.05
C PHE A 77 -12.66 -0.02 -6.54
N MET A 78 -13.37 0.97 -5.99
CA MET A 78 -13.27 1.32 -4.58
C MET A 78 -13.67 0.17 -3.66
N LYS A 79 -14.78 -0.50 -3.96
CA LYS A 79 -15.30 -1.59 -3.12
C LYS A 79 -14.42 -2.82 -3.21
N GLU A 80 -13.91 -3.08 -4.40
CA GLU A 80 -12.99 -4.16 -4.72
C GLU A 80 -11.66 -3.96 -4.00
N LEU A 81 -11.14 -2.72 -4.00
CA LEU A 81 -9.95 -2.34 -3.26
C LEU A 81 -10.14 -2.53 -1.75
N ASP A 82 -11.23 -1.98 -1.19
CA ASP A 82 -11.57 -2.13 0.22
C ASP A 82 -11.69 -3.62 0.63
N ALA A 83 -12.22 -4.48 -0.26
CA ALA A 83 -12.32 -5.92 -0.03
C ALA A 83 -11.00 -6.68 -0.24
N ALA A 84 -10.09 -6.18 -1.07
CA ALA A 84 -8.83 -6.82 -1.41
C ALA A 84 -7.72 -6.49 -0.40
N VAL A 85 -7.68 -5.26 0.14
CA VAL A 85 -6.70 -4.79 1.12
C VAL A 85 -6.51 -5.75 2.31
N PRO A 86 -7.55 -6.18 3.05
CA PRO A 86 -7.36 -7.10 4.17
C PRO A 86 -6.87 -8.48 3.74
N LYS A 87 -7.24 -8.96 2.54
CA LYS A 87 -6.78 -10.25 2.00
C LYS A 87 -5.29 -10.22 1.63
N HIS A 88 -4.77 -9.04 1.27
CA HIS A 88 -3.39 -8.84 0.87
C HIS A 88 -2.49 -8.29 1.98
N LYS A 89 -3.03 -8.01 3.18
CA LYS A 89 -2.30 -7.42 4.31
C LYS A 89 -0.93 -8.04 4.56
N GLY A 90 -0.84 -9.38 4.63
CA GLY A 90 0.43 -10.07 4.89
C GLY A 90 1.47 -9.81 3.82
N ARG A 91 1.07 -9.89 2.54
CA ARG A 91 1.94 -9.61 1.39
C ARG A 91 2.33 -8.13 1.33
N LEU A 92 1.38 -7.23 1.61
CA LEU A 92 1.62 -5.79 1.68
C LEU A 92 2.73 -5.45 2.68
N PHE A 93 2.62 -5.91 3.91
CA PHE A 93 3.64 -5.62 4.93
C PHE A 93 4.97 -6.31 4.65
N ALA A 94 4.96 -7.53 4.12
CA ALA A 94 6.18 -8.22 3.70
C ALA A 94 6.93 -7.46 2.59
N ASN A 95 6.21 -6.90 1.62
CA ASN A 95 6.80 -6.10 0.56
C ASN A 95 7.39 -4.78 1.11
N ILE A 96 6.65 -4.07 1.98
CA ILE A 96 7.16 -2.85 2.61
C ILE A 96 8.45 -3.16 3.39
N LEU A 97 8.48 -4.24 4.17
CA LEU A 97 9.71 -4.65 4.87
C LEU A 97 10.86 -4.93 3.89
N ALA A 98 10.59 -5.64 2.80
CA ALA A 98 11.62 -5.92 1.80
C ALA A 98 12.17 -4.64 1.15
N GLU A 99 11.30 -3.70 0.77
CA GLU A 99 11.70 -2.43 0.15
C GLU A 99 12.36 -1.44 1.12
N LEU A 100 12.16 -1.61 2.42
CA LEU A 100 12.91 -0.91 3.46
C LEU A 100 14.23 -1.61 3.83
N ASP A 101 14.58 -2.74 3.20
CA ASP A 101 15.71 -3.60 3.58
C ASP A 101 15.60 -4.18 5.01
N LEU A 102 14.37 -4.34 5.51
CA LEU A 102 14.02 -4.81 6.85
C LEU A 102 13.34 -6.20 6.84
N ALA A 103 13.52 -7.01 5.79
CA ALA A 103 12.86 -8.31 5.67
C ALA A 103 13.12 -9.27 6.87
N GLY A 104 14.24 -9.10 7.59
CA GLY A 104 14.54 -9.86 8.81
C GLY A 104 13.74 -9.46 10.06
N TYR A 105 12.95 -8.38 9.99
CA TYR A 105 12.13 -7.86 11.08
C TYR A 105 10.66 -8.29 10.99
N ALA A 106 10.36 -9.26 10.11
CA ALA A 106 9.06 -9.92 10.03
C ALA A 106 8.81 -10.76 11.30
N GLY A 107 8.24 -10.12 12.33
CA GLY A 107 7.77 -10.76 13.56
C GLY A 107 6.30 -11.15 13.50
#